data_AF-A0A3D3I2P2-F1
#
_entry.id   AF-A0A3D3I2P2-F1
#
_cell.length_a   1.000
_cell.length_b   1.000
_cell.length_c   1.000
_cell.angle_alpha   90.00
_cell.angle_beta   90.00
_cell.angle_gamma   90.00
#
_symmetry.space_group_name_H-M   'P 1'
#
loop_
_entity.id
_entity.type
_entity.pdbx_description
1 polymer ?
#
loop_
_entity_poly.entity_id
_entity_poly.type
_entity_poly.pdbx_seq_one_letter_code
_entity_poly.pdbx_strand_id
1 'polypeptide(L)'
;RYFNAAGADANGRHGEAHQPESHLIPLCIQASLGQRPALKVFGDDFPTPDGTCVRDYLHTADLASAHIRAVAHLQEGGESATYNLGTGRGHSVREVIATVGEVLGTPVP
;
A
#
# COMPACT_ATOMS: atom_id res chain seq x y z
N ARG A 1 10.55 0.09 -11.24
CA ARG A 1 9.73 1.18 -10.64
C ARG A 1 8.54 0.53 -9.95
N TYR A 2 8.13 1.00 -8.78
CA TYR A 2 6.95 0.47 -8.10
C TYR A 2 6.03 1.61 -7.66
N PHE A 3 4.77 1.28 -7.44
CA PHE A 3 3.75 2.22 -6.94
C PHE A 3 3.76 2.25 -5.41
N ASN A 4 2.64 1.98 -4.73
CA ASN A 4 2.58 1.98 -3.28
C ASN A 4 2.79 0.55 -2.78
N ALA A 5 3.78 0.34 -1.92
CA ALA A 5 3.98 -0.93 -1.26
C ALA A 5 3.16 -0.95 0.04
N ALA A 6 2.50 -2.08 0.32
CA ALA A 6 1.69 -2.26 1.52
C ALA A 6 1.72 -3.72 2.01
N GLY A 7 1.22 -3.95 3.22
CA GLY A 7 1.19 -5.27 3.83
C GLY A 7 2.49 -5.65 4.53
N ALA A 8 2.51 -6.84 5.12
CA ALA A 8 3.56 -7.30 6.01
C ALA A 8 3.83 -8.80 5.82
N ASP A 9 4.79 -9.35 6.54
CA ASP A 9 4.98 -10.80 6.62
C ASP A 9 3.68 -11.45 7.11
N ALA A 10 3.22 -12.51 6.42
CA ALA A 10 1.96 -13.18 6.72
C ALA A 10 1.90 -13.78 8.14
N ASN A 11 3.06 -14.07 8.74
CA ASN A 11 3.17 -14.56 10.12
C ASN A 11 3.40 -13.42 11.13
N GLY A 12 3.35 -12.16 10.69
CA GLY A 12 3.55 -10.99 11.55
C GLY A 12 4.98 -10.82 12.07
N ARG A 13 5.98 -11.49 11.49
CA ARG A 13 7.37 -11.43 12.00
C ARG A 13 8.07 -10.11 11.68
N HIS A 14 7.71 -9.51 10.55
CA HIS A 14 8.26 -8.25 10.06
C HIS A 14 7.14 -7.44 9.40
N GLY A 15 7.20 -6.13 9.56
CA GLY A 15 6.23 -5.21 8.97
C GLY A 15 6.83 -3.82 8.85
N GLU A 16 6.00 -2.90 8.38
CA GLU A 16 6.37 -1.51 8.19
C GLU A 16 6.54 -0.79 9.53
N ALA A 17 7.63 -0.02 9.66
CA ALA A 17 7.97 0.72 10.88
C ALA A 17 8.74 2.00 10.52
N HIS A 18 8.06 2.99 9.92
CA HIS A 18 8.68 4.27 9.57
C HIS A 18 8.57 5.31 10.69
N GLN A 19 9.55 6.21 10.76
CA GLN A 19 9.56 7.35 11.70
C GLN A 19 10.00 8.63 10.98
N PRO A 20 9.08 9.58 10.69
CA PRO A 20 7.63 9.49 10.89
C PRO A 20 6.96 8.55 9.88
N GLU A 21 5.80 8.01 10.26
CA GLU A 21 4.93 7.28 9.33
C GLU A 21 4.13 8.28 8.47
N SER A 22 4.07 8.03 7.17
CA SER A 22 3.43 8.91 6.18
C SER A 22 2.48 8.18 5.23
N HIS A 23 2.49 6.85 5.20
CA HIS A 23 1.71 6.05 4.27
C HIS A 23 0.29 5.81 4.78
N LEU A 24 -0.67 5.82 3.85
CA LEU A 24 -2.10 5.79 4.17
C LEU A 24 -2.50 4.60 5.06
N ILE A 25 -2.11 3.37 4.69
CA ILE A 25 -2.57 2.15 5.37
C ILE A 25 -2.08 2.10 6.83
N PRO A 26 -0.77 2.25 7.13
CA PRO A 26 -0.29 2.36 8.51
C PRO A 26 -0.96 3.49 9.29
N LEU A 27 -1.20 4.63 8.66
CA LEU A 27 -1.86 5.76 9.32
C LEU A 27 -3.32 5.46 9.68
N CYS A 28 -4.08 4.76 8.82
CA CYS A 28 -5.43 4.27 9.14
C CYS A 28 -5.41 3.33 10.35
N ILE A 29 -4.44 2.40 10.38
CA ILE A 29 -4.29 1.43 11.47
C ILE A 29 -3.94 2.14 12.78
N GLN A 30 -2.96 3.05 12.77
CA GLN A 30 -2.56 3.82 13.95
C GLN A 30 -3.71 4.68 14.50
N ALA A 31 -4.51 5.31 13.64
CA ALA A 31 -5.69 6.09 14.06
C ALA A 31 -6.73 5.18 14.72
N SER A 32 -6.99 4.01 14.14
CA SER A 32 -7.92 3.01 14.69
C SER A 32 -7.44 2.41 16.02
N LEU A 33 -6.12 2.32 16.23
CA LEU A 33 -5.50 1.88 17.49
C LEU A 33 -5.41 3.00 18.54
N GLY A 34 -5.88 4.23 18.24
CA GLY A 34 -5.78 5.38 19.13
C GLY A 34 -4.35 5.88 19.34
N GLN A 35 -3.41 5.46 18.50
CA GLN A 35 -2.00 5.85 18.56
C GLN A 35 -1.75 7.24 17.96
N ARG A 36 -2.74 7.79 17.25
CA ARG A 36 -2.72 9.14 16.69
C ARG A 36 -4.14 9.71 16.58
N PRO A 37 -4.30 11.03 16.34
CA PRO A 37 -5.59 11.64 16.04
C PRO A 37 -6.25 11.05 14.79
N ALA A 38 -7.52 11.40 14.59
CA ALA A 38 -8.31 11.09 13.40
C ALA A 38 -7.52 11.32 12.09
N LEU A 39 -7.74 10.42 11.13
CA LEU A 39 -7.08 10.46 9.84
C LEU A 39 -7.53 11.69 9.05
N LYS A 40 -6.58 12.48 8.58
CA LYS A 40 -6.86 13.60 7.67
C LYS A 40 -6.83 13.13 6.22
N VAL A 41 -7.97 13.24 5.54
CA VAL A 41 -8.07 13.05 4.08
C VAL A 41 -7.70 14.35 3.36
N PHE A 42 -6.82 14.26 2.35
CA PHE A 42 -6.37 15.40 1.57
C PHE A 42 -7.06 15.42 0.20
N GLY A 43 -8.13 16.21 0.10
CA GLY A 43 -8.93 16.38 -1.12
C GLY A 43 -10.03 15.33 -1.25
N ASP A 44 -11.20 15.79 -1.64
CA ASP A 44 -12.43 15.01 -1.84
C ASP A 44 -13.23 15.46 -3.08
N ASP A 45 -12.59 16.24 -3.95
CA ASP A 45 -13.11 16.85 -5.16
C ASP A 45 -12.32 16.46 -6.43
N PHE A 46 -11.52 15.39 -6.38
CA PHE A 46 -10.83 14.86 -7.55
C PHE A 46 -11.84 14.28 -8.57
N PRO A 47 -11.50 14.23 -9.88
CA PRO A 47 -12.34 13.59 -10.90
C PRO A 47 -12.24 12.05 -10.83
N THR A 48 -12.57 11.49 -9.66
CA THR A 48 -12.63 10.05 -9.36
C THR A 48 -14.04 9.70 -8.86
N PRO A 49 -14.46 8.41 -8.89
CA PRO A 49 -15.83 8.04 -8.57
C PRO A 49 -16.31 8.48 -7.17
N ASP A 50 -15.39 8.55 -6.21
CA ASP A 50 -15.66 8.94 -4.83
C ASP A 50 -15.02 10.28 -4.45
N GLY A 51 -14.47 11.03 -5.41
CA GLY A 51 -13.80 12.31 -5.16
C GLY A 51 -12.41 12.22 -4.51
N THR A 52 -11.93 11.04 -4.10
CA THR A 52 -10.61 10.91 -3.45
C THR A 52 -9.54 10.32 -4.37
N CYS A 53 -8.27 10.54 -4.02
CA CYS A 53 -7.14 10.09 -4.83
C CYS A 53 -7.11 8.57 -5.02
N VAL A 54 -6.95 8.12 -6.26
CA VAL A 54 -6.80 6.69 -6.60
C VAL A 54 -5.32 6.31 -6.73
N ARG A 55 -4.91 5.20 -6.12
CA ARG A 55 -3.52 4.70 -6.11
C ARG A 55 -3.48 3.18 -6.22
N ASP A 56 -2.42 2.65 -6.84
CA ASP A 56 -2.16 1.21 -6.91
C ASP A 56 -1.34 0.77 -5.68
N TYR A 57 -1.86 -0.21 -4.94
CA TYR A 57 -1.27 -0.78 -3.73
C TYR A 57 -0.88 -2.24 -3.99
N LEU A 58 0.42 -2.52 -3.97
CA LEU A 58 1.04 -3.83 -4.19
C LEU A 58 1.51 -4.42 -2.86
N HIS A 59 1.30 -5.72 -2.64
CA HIS A 59 1.79 -6.38 -1.45
C HIS A 59 3.33 -6.44 -1.43
N THR A 60 3.96 -6.15 -0.29
CA THR A 60 5.43 -6.14 -0.13
C THR A 60 6.08 -7.48 -0.50
N ALA A 61 5.42 -8.60 -0.21
CA ALA A 61 5.88 -9.94 -0.61
C ALA A 61 5.94 -10.13 -2.14
N ASP A 62 4.94 -9.62 -2.87
CA ASP A 62 4.92 -9.69 -4.34
C ASP A 62 5.99 -8.78 -4.94
N LEU A 63 6.18 -7.59 -4.36
CA LEU A 63 7.27 -6.69 -4.71
C LEU A 63 8.63 -7.37 -4.55
N ALA A 64 8.87 -8.05 -3.41
CA ALA A 64 10.10 -8.80 -3.17
C ALA A 64 10.28 -9.95 -4.17
N SER A 65 9.21 -10.71 -4.44
CA SER A 65 9.22 -11.81 -5.42
C SER A 65 9.63 -11.32 -6.82
N ALA A 66 9.12 -10.16 -7.24
CA ALA A 66 9.48 -9.56 -8.53
C ALA A 66 10.97 -9.21 -8.62
N HIS A 67 11.59 -8.73 -7.52
CA HIS A 67 13.03 -8.46 -7.50
C HIS A 67 13.86 -9.75 -7.61
N ILE A 68 13.46 -10.82 -6.93
CA ILE A 68 14.13 -12.14 -7.04
C ILE A 68 14.09 -12.62 -8.50
N ARG A 69 12.93 -12.51 -9.16
CA ARG A 69 12.78 -12.88 -10.57
C ARG A 69 13.62 -12.02 -11.50
N ALA A 70 13.71 -10.72 -11.25
CA ALA A 70 14.52 -9.81 -12.04
C ALA A 70 16.02 -10.17 -11.96
N VAL A 71 16.50 -10.54 -10.76
CA VAL A 71 17.88 -11.03 -10.57
C VAL A 71 18.09 -12.36 -11.31
N ALA A 72 17.18 -13.31 -11.17
CA ALA A 72 17.27 -14.61 -11.85
C ALA A 72 17.33 -14.45 -13.38
N HIS A 73 16.46 -13.59 -13.96
CA HIS A 73 16.47 -13.26 -15.39
C HIS A 73 17.83 -12.78 -15.89
N LEU A 74 18.49 -11.89 -15.13
CA LEU A 74 19.83 -11.40 -15.49
C LEU A 74 20.91 -12.49 -15.36
N GLN A 75 20.81 -13.35 -14.34
CA GLN A 75 21.74 -14.46 -14.14
C GLN A 75 21.63 -15.52 -15.25
N GLU A 76 20.44 -15.67 -15.83
CA GLU A 76 20.16 -16.58 -16.96
C GLU A 76 20.55 -15.98 -18.32
N GLY A 77 21.22 -14.81 -18.33
CA GLY A 77 21.69 -14.15 -19.56
C GLY A 77 20.64 -13.24 -20.21
N GLY A 78 19.54 -12.95 -19.52
CA GLY A 78 18.55 -11.99 -19.98
C GLY A 78 19.09 -10.57 -20.05
N GLU A 79 18.55 -9.78 -20.97
CA GLU A 79 18.95 -8.38 -21.13
C GLU A 79 18.46 -7.49 -20.00
N SER A 80 19.17 -6.37 -19.78
CA SER A 80 18.72 -5.28 -18.92
C SER A 80 17.40 -4.71 -19.39
N ALA A 81 16.46 -4.52 -18.47
CA ALA A 81 15.12 -4.01 -18.77
C ALA A 81 14.57 -3.15 -17.65
N THR A 82 13.48 -2.43 -17.95
CA THR A 82 12.76 -1.63 -16.97
C THR A 82 11.33 -2.13 -16.84
N TYR A 83 10.88 -2.26 -15.59
CA TYR A 83 9.56 -2.80 -15.26
C TYR A 83 8.81 -1.85 -14.32
N ASN A 84 7.48 -1.79 -14.50
CA ASN A 84 6.57 -1.23 -13.53
C ASN A 84 5.97 -2.37 -12.70
N LEU A 85 5.99 -2.23 -11.38
CA LEU A 85 5.44 -3.20 -10.44
C LEU A 85 4.26 -2.57 -9.71
N GLY A 86 3.07 -3.09 -10.02
CA GLY A 86 1.78 -2.72 -9.45
C GLY A 86 0.78 -3.83 -9.74
N THR A 87 -0.42 -3.72 -9.19
CA THR A 87 -1.52 -4.66 -9.44
C THR A 87 -2.28 -4.34 -10.73
N GLY A 88 -2.09 -3.14 -11.28
CA GLY A 88 -2.88 -2.61 -12.39
C GLY A 88 -4.29 -2.18 -11.97
N ARG A 89 -4.59 -2.23 -10.67
CA ARG A 89 -5.86 -1.82 -10.08
C ARG A 89 -5.62 -0.68 -9.11
N GLY A 90 -6.33 0.41 -9.32
CA GLY A 90 -6.31 1.55 -8.42
C GLY A 90 -7.41 1.43 -7.36
N HIS A 91 -7.09 1.84 -6.14
CA HIS A 91 -8.03 2.01 -5.04
C HIS A 91 -7.99 3.45 -4.55
N SER A 92 -9.16 4.03 -4.34
CA SER A 92 -9.35 5.35 -3.77
C SER A 92 -8.98 5.38 -2.28
N VAL A 93 -8.77 6.59 -1.73
CA VAL A 93 -8.50 6.76 -0.30
C VAL A 93 -9.67 6.23 0.53
N ARG A 94 -10.93 6.48 0.14
CA ARG A 94 -12.09 5.99 0.91
C ARG A 94 -12.24 4.48 0.81
N GLU A 95 -11.95 3.85 -0.34
CA GLU A 95 -11.92 2.38 -0.44
C GLU A 95 -10.87 1.76 0.51
N VAL A 96 -9.68 2.36 0.62
CA VAL A 96 -8.65 1.89 1.55
C VAL A 96 -9.11 2.06 3.01
N ILE A 97 -9.66 3.23 3.36
CA ILE A 97 -10.19 3.49 4.71
C ILE A 97 -11.30 2.50 5.07
N ALA A 98 -12.25 2.27 4.15
CA ALA A 98 -13.34 1.31 4.34
C ALA A 98 -12.81 -0.11 4.55
N THR A 99 -11.87 -0.55 3.70
CA THR A 99 -11.25 -1.88 3.80
C THR A 99 -10.54 -2.08 5.14
N VAL A 100 -9.77 -1.08 5.62
CA VAL A 100 -9.12 -1.16 6.93
C VAL A 100 -10.17 -1.26 8.04
N GLY A 101 -11.24 -0.47 7.96
CA GLY A 101 -12.31 -0.52 8.96
C GLY A 101 -13.07 -1.86 8.98
N GLU A 102 -13.32 -2.45 7.82
CA GLU A 102 -13.91 -3.78 7.68
C GLU A 102 -13.02 -4.86 8.31
N VAL A 103 -11.71 -4.84 8.01
CA VAL A 103 -10.73 -5.80 8.56
C VAL A 103 -10.58 -5.67 10.07
N LEU A 104 -10.63 -4.45 10.60
CA LEU A 104 -10.53 -4.19 12.04
C LEU A 104 -11.87 -4.35 12.79
N GLY A 105 -12.99 -4.45 12.07
CA GLY A 105 -14.33 -4.51 12.66
C GLY A 105 -14.80 -3.20 13.30
N THR A 106 -14.14 -2.07 13.01
CA THR A 106 -14.50 -0.74 13.52
C THR A 106 -14.24 0.33 12.46
N PRO A 107 -15.06 1.38 12.34
CA PRO A 107 -14.77 2.51 11.46
C PRO A 107 -13.42 3.14 11.80
N VAL A 108 -12.66 3.52 10.76
CA VAL A 108 -11.45 4.33 10.92
C VAL A 108 -11.86 5.78 11.22
N PRO A 109 -11.39 6.37 12.34
CA PRO A 109 -11.74 7.73 12.73
C PRO A 109 -11.02 8.82 11.92
#